data_AF-A0A356R3H9-F1
#
_entry.id   AF-A0A356R3H9-F1
#
_cell.length_a   1.000
_cell.length_b   1.000
_cell.length_c   1.000
_cell.angle_alpha   90.00
_cell.angle_beta   90.00
_cell.angle_gamma   90.00
#
_symmetry.space_group_name_H-M   'P 1'
#
loop_
_entity.id
_entity.type
_entity.pdbx_description
1 polymer ?
#
loop_
_entity_poly.entity_id
_entity_poly.type
_entity_poly.pdbx_seq_one_letter_code
_entity_poly.pdbx_strand_id
1 'polypeptide(L)'
;MITIPLLHLLQTCSSQDNQWITEKILAHAIEDEDVTKIIQLMQKQGSLAYSTARAREFVEAAALDLEPFSACTAKRSLSITACYMVNRDQ
;
A
#
# COMPACT_ATOMS: atom_id res chain seq x y z
N MET A 1 -7.21 12.67 1.40
CA MET A 1 -5.88 12.04 1.56
C MET A 1 -5.70 11.05 0.43
N ILE A 2 -4.57 11.09 -0.28
CA ILE A 2 -4.25 10.13 -1.35
C ILE A 2 -3.29 9.09 -0.78
N THR A 3 -3.57 7.81 -0.99
CA THR A 3 -2.76 6.68 -0.52
C THR A 3 -1.93 6.06 -1.65
N ILE A 4 -0.90 5.29 -1.32
CA ILE A 4 -0.01 4.63 -2.31
C ILE A 4 -0.81 3.80 -3.34
N PRO A 5 -1.79 2.95 -2.95
CA PRO A 5 -2.58 2.20 -3.93
C PRO A 5 -3.34 3.09 -4.90
N LEU A 6 -3.91 4.20 -4.42
CA LEU A 6 -4.67 5.13 -5.25
C LEU A 6 -3.76 5.91 -6.20
N LEU A 7 -2.60 6.34 -5.72
CA LEU A 7 -1.60 7.01 -6.56
C LEU A 7 -1.14 6.11 -7.71
N HIS A 8 -0.80 4.85 -7.41
CA HIS A 8 -0.41 3.88 -8.44
C HIS A 8 -1.56 3.62 -9.42
N LEU A 9 -2.80 3.49 -8.94
CA LEU A 9 -3.96 3.32 -9.81
C LEU A 9 -4.10 4.49 -10.78
N LEU A 10 -4.03 5.73 -10.30
CA LEU A 10 -4.15 6.93 -11.15
C LEU A 10 -3.04 7.01 -12.21
N GLN A 11 -1.85 6.47 -11.93
CA GLN A 11 -0.74 6.43 -12.89
C GLN A 11 -0.87 5.35 -13.95
N THR A 12 -1.67 4.31 -13.72
CA THR A 12 -1.70 3.08 -14.53
C THR A 12 -3.06 2.77 -15.16
N CYS A 13 -4.14 3.37 -14.66
CA CYS A 13 -5.47 3.18 -15.22
C CYS A 13 -5.66 3.93 -16.55
N SER A 14 -6.79 3.66 -17.20
CA SER A 14 -7.16 4.37 -18.42
C SER A 14 -7.40 5.86 -18.13
N SER A 15 -7.24 6.71 -19.14
CA SER A 15 -7.54 8.15 -18.98
C SER A 15 -9.00 8.39 -18.56
N GLN A 16 -9.93 7.55 -19.03
CA GLN A 16 -11.34 7.61 -18.65
C GLN A 16 -11.53 7.29 -17.15
N ASP A 17 -10.91 6.22 -16.66
CA ASP A 17 -10.98 5.86 -15.24
C ASP A 17 -10.29 6.91 -14.37
N ASN A 18 -9.13 7.41 -14.78
CA ASN A 18 -8.40 8.47 -14.07
C ASN A 18 -9.27 9.72 -13.91
N GLN A 19 -9.87 10.19 -15.00
CA GLN A 19 -10.74 11.35 -14.99
C GLN A 19 -11.95 11.13 -14.08
N TRP A 20 -12.64 10.00 -14.22
CA TRP A 20 -13.80 9.66 -13.38
C TRP A 20 -13.46 9.61 -11.89
N ILE A 21 -12.33 8.98 -11.51
CA ILE A 21 -11.86 8.92 -10.12
C ILE A 21 -11.54 10.32 -9.61
N THR A 22 -10.82 11.12 -10.40
CA THR A 22 -10.39 12.46 -10.02
C THR A 22 -11.59 13.39 -9.80
N GLU A 23 -12.58 13.35 -10.70
CA GLU A 23 -13.82 14.12 -10.57
C GLU A 23 -14.58 13.74 -9.30
N LYS A 24 -14.73 12.45 -9.02
CA LYS A 24 -15.39 11.94 -7.80
C LYS A 24 -14.69 12.40 -6.51
N ILE A 25 -13.35 12.37 -6.48
CA ILE A 25 -12.55 12.83 -5.34
C ILE A 25 -12.69 14.35 -5.16
N LEU A 26 -12.56 15.13 -6.22
CA LEU A 26 -12.65 16.59 -6.16
C LEU A 26 -14.05 17.06 -5.75
N ALA A 27 -15.10 16.40 -6.25
CA ALA A 27 -16.47 16.67 -5.91
C ALA A 27 -16.85 16.26 -4.48
N HIS A 28 -15.98 15.52 -3.77
CA HIS A 28 -16.27 14.92 -2.47
C HIS A 28 -17.57 14.08 -2.48
N ALA A 29 -17.86 13.46 -3.61
CA ALA A 29 -19.12 12.76 -3.90
C ALA A 29 -18.85 11.29 -4.22
N ILE A 30 -18.15 10.63 -3.29
CA ILE A 30 -17.82 9.19 -3.36
C ILE A 30 -18.86 8.44 -2.54
N GLU A 31 -19.60 7.55 -3.18
CA GLU A 31 -20.56 6.64 -2.57
C GLU A 31 -19.95 5.23 -2.41
N ASP A 32 -20.60 4.36 -1.65
CA ASP A 32 -20.09 3.01 -1.37
C ASP A 32 -19.89 2.17 -2.65
N GLU A 33 -20.72 2.39 -3.67
CA GLU A 33 -20.59 1.75 -4.99
C GLU A 33 -19.33 2.24 -5.73
N ASP A 34 -19.01 3.54 -5.60
CA ASP A 34 -17.79 4.12 -6.18
C ASP A 34 -16.55 3.54 -5.51
N VAL A 35 -16.56 3.41 -4.17
CA VAL A 35 -15.46 2.80 -3.41
C VAL A 35 -15.23 1.37 -3.87
N THR A 36 -16.30 0.59 -4.01
CA THR A 36 -16.24 -0.80 -4.47
C THR A 36 -15.62 -0.89 -5.86
N LYS A 37 -16.04 -0.03 -6.79
CA LYS A 37 -15.48 0.04 -8.14
C LYS A 37 -14.01 0.45 -8.14
N ILE A 38 -13.61 1.42 -7.32
CA ILE A 38 -12.22 1.86 -7.18
C ILE A 38 -11.35 0.70 -6.66
N ILE A 39 -11.81 -0.04 -5.65
CA ILE A 39 -11.09 -1.21 -5.12
C ILE A 39 -10.91 -2.29 -6.19
N GLN A 40 -11.93 -2.56 -6.99
CA GLN A 40 -11.84 -3.51 -8.12
C GLN A 40 -10.82 -3.05 -9.17
N LEU A 41 -10.79 -1.75 -9.48
CA LEU A 41 -9.78 -1.18 -10.38
C LEU A 41 -8.37 -1.30 -9.80
N MET A 42 -8.19 -1.05 -8.49
CA MET A 42 -6.90 -1.24 -7.81
C MET A 42 -6.43 -2.70 -7.89
N GLN A 43 -7.33 -3.67 -7.72
CA GLN A 43 -7.03 -5.09 -7.87
C GLN A 43 -6.63 -5.42 -9.30
N LYS A 44 -7.42 -4.99 -10.29
CA LYS A 44 -7.17 -5.24 -11.72
C LYS A 44 -5.84 -4.66 -12.20
N GLN A 45 -5.49 -3.46 -11.73
CA GLN A 45 -4.23 -2.79 -12.08
C GLN A 45 -3.05 -3.19 -11.18
N GLY A 46 -3.23 -4.17 -10.28
CA GLY A 46 -2.17 -4.63 -9.39
C GLY A 46 -1.71 -3.61 -8.33
N SER A 47 -2.49 -2.56 -8.09
CA SER A 47 -2.13 -1.45 -7.19
C SER A 47 -2.04 -1.87 -5.72
N LEU A 48 -2.87 -2.84 -5.30
CA LEU A 48 -2.79 -3.43 -3.97
C LEU A 48 -1.47 -4.21 -3.81
N ALA A 49 -1.15 -5.07 -4.77
CA ALA A 49 0.08 -5.86 -4.77
C ALA A 49 1.32 -4.95 -4.82
N TYR A 50 1.31 -3.90 -5.63
CA TYR A 50 2.36 -2.88 -5.67
C TYR A 50 2.59 -2.24 -4.30
N SER A 51 1.51 -1.86 -3.61
CA SER A 51 1.61 -1.22 -2.29
C SER A 51 2.13 -2.18 -1.23
N THR A 52 1.72 -3.45 -1.25
CA THR A 52 2.26 -4.50 -0.38
C THR A 52 3.75 -4.75 -0.67
N ALA A 53 4.16 -4.76 -1.94
CA ALA A 53 5.58 -4.89 -2.31
C ALA A 53 6.41 -3.73 -1.78
N ARG A 54 5.93 -2.48 -1.95
CA ARG A 54 6.57 -1.29 -1.35
C ARG A 54 6.68 -1.41 0.17
N ALA A 55 5.65 -1.91 0.86
CA ALA A 55 5.71 -2.13 2.30
C ALA A 55 6.78 -3.16 2.70
N ARG A 56 6.95 -4.23 1.92
CA ARG A 56 8.01 -5.24 2.13
C ARG A 56 9.41 -4.66 1.96
N GLU A 57 9.62 -3.80 0.97
CA GLU A 57 10.90 -3.10 0.77
C GLU A 57 11.31 -2.29 2.02
N PHE A 58 10.35 -1.65 2.70
CA PHE A 58 10.64 -0.96 3.97
C PHE A 58 11.01 -1.92 5.11
N VAL A 59 10.41 -3.11 5.16
CA VAL A 59 10.78 -4.14 6.14
C VAL A 59 12.18 -4.68 5.88
N GLU A 60 12.54 -4.91 4.61
CA GLU A 60 13.88 -5.32 4.20
C GLU A 60 14.93 -4.26 4.54
N ALA A 61 14.64 -2.99 4.27
CA ALA A 61 15.50 -1.88 4.67
C ALA A 61 15.68 -1.81 6.21
N ALA A 62 14.58 -1.92 6.97
CA ALA A 62 14.64 -1.94 8.42
C ALA A 62 15.44 -3.14 8.98
N ALA A 63 15.43 -4.29 8.29
CA ALA A 63 16.26 -5.42 8.67
C ALA A 63 17.75 -5.12 8.51
N LEU A 64 18.14 -4.44 7.41
CA LEU A 64 19.51 -3.97 7.20
C LEU A 64 19.94 -2.95 8.26
N ASP A 65 19.05 -2.05 8.67
CA ASP A 65 19.31 -1.07 9.73
C ASP A 65 19.56 -1.72 11.10
N LEU A 66 19.02 -2.93 11.32
CA LEU A 66 19.23 -3.70 12.55
C LEU A 66 20.53 -4.52 12.54
N GLU A 67 21.19 -4.70 11.40
CA GLU A 67 22.40 -5.53 11.28
C GLU A 67 23.56 -5.10 12.20
N PRO A 68 23.90 -3.81 12.34
CA PRO A 68 25.00 -3.36 13.21
C PRO A 68 24.82 -3.69 14.70
N PHE A 69 23.60 -3.97 15.15
CA PHE A 69 23.32 -4.27 16.57
C PHE A 69 23.62 -5.73 16.91
N SER A 70 24.23 -5.94 18.08
CA SER A 70 24.45 -7.27 18.65
C SER A 70 23.14 -8.04 18.83
N ALA A 71 23.17 -9.36 18.67
CA ALA A 71 22.02 -10.21 18.90
C ALA A 71 21.51 -10.07 20.35
N CYS A 72 20.28 -9.59 20.50
CA CYS A 72 19.60 -9.44 21.78
C CYS A 72 18.09 -9.56 21.60
N THR A 73 17.35 -9.68 22.71
CA THR A 73 15.88 -9.78 22.71
C THR A 73 15.25 -8.58 22.00
N ALA A 74 15.76 -7.36 22.21
CA ALA A 74 15.22 -6.17 21.57
C ALA A 74 15.35 -6.19 20.03
N LYS A 75 16.54 -6.53 19.50
CA LYS A 75 16.74 -6.69 18.04
C LYS A 75 15.77 -7.72 17.47
N ARG A 76 15.64 -8.88 18.12
CA ARG A 76 14.71 -9.94 17.71
C ARG A 76 13.25 -9.46 17.71
N SER A 77 12.82 -8.78 18.76
CA SER A 77 11.46 -8.25 18.85
C SER A 77 11.16 -7.25 17.73
N LEU A 78 12.07 -6.32 17.46
CA LEU A 78 11.92 -5.35 16.36
C LEU A 78 11.80 -6.04 15.00
N SER A 79 12.64 -7.04 14.71
CA SER A 79 12.56 -7.81 13.47
C SER A 79 11.23 -8.55 13.32
N ILE A 80 10.72 -9.17 14.40
CA ILE A 80 9.41 -9.85 14.40
C ILE A 80 8.29 -8.85 14.16
N THR A 81 8.30 -7.71 14.86
CA THR A 81 7.28 -6.68 14.70
C THR A 81 7.25 -6.12 13.28
N ALA A 82 8.42 -5.81 12.71
CA ALA A 82 8.50 -5.31 11.33
C ALA A 82 7.92 -6.31 10.32
N CYS A 83 8.28 -7.60 10.45
CA CYS A 83 7.75 -8.66 9.60
C CYS A 83 6.23 -8.85 9.78
N TYR A 84 5.74 -8.77 11.01
CA TYR A 84 4.31 -8.90 11.31
C TYR A 84 3.47 -7.78 10.68
N MET A 85 3.98 -6.54 10.60
CA MET A 85 3.24 -5.40 10.02
C MET A 85 2.83 -5.61 8.56
N VAL A 86 3.59 -6.39 7.79
CA VAL A 86 3.31 -6.66 6.37
C VAL A 86 2.61 -8.00 6.11
N ASN A 87 2.59 -8.88 7.12
CA ASN A 87 2.03 -10.24 7.02
C ASN A 87 0.84 -10.46 7.97
N ARG A 88 0.27 -9.40 8.55
CA ARG A 88 -0.77 -9.46 9.60
C ARG A 88 -1.98 -10.36 9.26
N ASP A 89 -2.36 -10.38 7.99
CA ASP A 89 -3.55 -11.08 7.50
C ASP A 89 -3.24 -12.48 6.94
N GLN A 90 -2.01 -12.99 7.14
CA GLN A 90 -1.57 -14.35 6.82
C GLN A 90 -1.50 -15.20 8.09
#